data_AF-A0A9E6Q081-F1
#
_entry.id   AF-A0A9E6Q081-F1
#
_cell.length_a   1.000
_cell.length_b   1.000
_cell.length_c   1.000
_cell.angle_alpha   90.00
_cell.angle_beta   90.00
_cell.angle_gamma   90.00
#
_symmetry.space_group_name_H-M   'P 1'
#
loop_
_entity.id
_entity.type
_entity.pdbx_description
1 polymer ?
#
loop_
_entity_poly.entity_id
_entity_poly.type
_entity_poly.pdbx_seq_one_letter_code
_entity_poly.pdbx_strand_id
1 'polypeptide(L)' 'MSSDNLVKMANQIAHYFDSEPDHAKAVQGVRQHLQSFWTPAMRRQLAVWVEAHAGEGLDPKVREAL' A
#
# COMPACT_ATOMS: atom_id res chain seq x y z
N MET A 1 -8.62 -12.74 -4.99
CA MET A 1 -7.15 -12.57 -4.99
C MET A 1 -6.62 -13.03 -3.64
N SER A 2 -5.44 -13.66 -3.59
CA SER A 2 -4.76 -13.93 -2.31
C SER A 2 -4.25 -12.63 -1.69
N SER A 3 -4.20 -12.58 -0.35
CA SER A 3 -3.67 -11.43 0.38
C SER A 3 -2.20 -11.16 0.05
N ASP A 4 -1.39 -12.21 -0.19
CA ASP A 4 0.02 -12.07 -0.57
C ASP A 4 0.19 -11.31 -1.90
N ASN A 5 -0.73 -11.53 -2.85
CA ASN A 5 -0.72 -10.80 -4.11
C ASN A 5 -1.10 -9.33 -3.90
N LEU A 6 -2.02 -9.01 -2.98
CA LEU A 6 -2.33 -7.62 -2.65
C LEU A 6 -1.13 -6.91 -2.03
N VAL A 7 -0.45 -7.55 -1.08
CA VAL A 7 0.76 -7.02 -0.45
C VAL A 7 1.85 -6.76 -1.50
N LYS A 8 2.09 -7.72 -2.39
CA LYS A 8 3.05 -7.57 -3.49
C LYS A 8 2.71 -6.38 -4.39
N MET A 9 1.45 -6.25 -4.81
CA MET A 9 1.03 -5.12 -5.66
C MET A 9 1.16 -3.78 -4.92
N ALA A 10 0.79 -3.72 -3.64
CA ALA A 10 0.92 -2.50 -2.85
C ALA A 10 2.38 -2.06 -2.72
N ASN A 11 3.31 -2.99 -2.49
CA ASN A 11 4.75 -2.72 -2.46
C ASN A 11 5.28 -2.26 -3.82
N GLN A 12 4.80 -2.81 -4.93
CA GLN A 12 5.18 -2.35 -6.26
C GLN A 12 4.74 -0.90 -6.52
N ILE A 13 3.55 -0.52 -6.04
CA ILE A 13 3.08 0.87 -6.09
C ILE A 13 4.01 1.75 -5.24
N ALA A 14 4.36 1.32 -4.03
CA ALA A 14 5.29 2.04 -3.16
C ALA A 14 6.65 2.28 -3.84
N HIS A 15 7.21 1.24 -4.45
CA HIS A 15 8.48 1.31 -5.16
C HIS A 15 8.45 2.26 -6.35
N TYR A 16 7.32 2.39 -7.04
CA TYR A 16 7.16 3.41 -8.10
C TYR A 16 7.39 4.84 -7.55
N PHE A 17 6.99 5.11 -6.31
CA PHE A 17 7.18 6.41 -5.67
C PHE A 17 8.54 6.58 -4.99
N ASP A 18 9.47 5.61 -5.09
CA ASP A 18 10.83 5.77 -4.55
C ASP A 18 11.63 6.88 -5.28
N SER A 19 11.20 7.27 -6.49
CA SER A 19 11.78 8.42 -7.21
C SER A 19 11.32 9.78 -6.69
N GLU A 20 10.30 9.84 -5.82
CA GLU A 20 9.85 11.08 -5.19
C GLU A 20 10.69 11.36 -3.94
N PRO A 21 11.53 12.42 -3.93
CA PRO A 21 12.42 12.71 -2.81
C PRO A 21 11.68 13.16 -1.54
N ASP A 22 10.46 13.68 -1.68
CA ASP A 22 9.61 14.06 -0.54
C ASP A 22 8.78 12.86 -0.06
N HIS A 23 9.17 12.29 1.08
CA HIS A 23 8.49 11.15 1.68
C HIS A 23 6.98 11.37 1.87
N ALA A 24 6.57 12.57 2.30
CA ALA A 24 5.15 12.85 2.51
C ALA A 24 4.37 12.84 1.20
N LYS A 25 4.96 13.36 0.11
CA LYS A 25 4.38 13.28 -1.23
C LYS A 25 4.36 11.85 -1.76
N ALA A 26 5.40 11.06 -1.52
CA ALA A 26 5.44 9.66 -1.90
C ALA A 26 4.31 8.87 -1.24
N VAL A 27 4.12 9.02 0.08
CA VAL A 27 3.01 8.41 0.84
C VAL A 27 1.65 8.87 0.30
N GLN A 28 1.48 10.18 0.05
CA GLN A 28 0.24 10.71 -0.51
C GLN A 28 -0.05 10.12 -1.90
N GLY A 29 0.98 9.98 -2.75
CA GLY A 29 0.89 9.36 -4.07
C GLY A 29 0.44 7.91 -4.00
N VAL A 30 1.03 7.12 -3.09
CA VAL A 30 0.61 5.74 -2.83
C VAL A 30 -0.85 5.69 -2.40
N ARG A 31 -1.25 6.52 -1.43
CA ARG A 31 -2.65 6.60 -0.95
C ARG A 31 -3.61 6.91 -2.08
N GLN A 32 -3.31 7.93 -2.89
CA GLN A 32 -4.17 8.36 -3.99
C GLN A 32 -4.27 7.28 -5.08
N HIS A 33 -3.18 6.59 -5.38
CA HIS A 33 -3.18 5.47 -6.33
C HIS A 33 -4.07 4.33 -5.84
N LEU A 34 -3.91 3.91 -4.57
CA LEU A 34 -4.76 2.88 -3.98
C LEU A 34 -6.25 3.29 -4.00
N GLN A 35 -6.57 4.55 -3.69
CA GLN A 35 -7.96 5.02 -3.72
C GLN A 35 -8.56 5.07 -5.13
N SER A 36 -7.76 5.45 -6.13
CA SER A 36 -8.22 5.62 -7.52
C SER A 36 -8.39 4.28 -8.25
N PHE A 37 -7.47 3.33 -8.01
CA PHE A 37 -7.40 2.10 -8.79
C PHE A 37 -7.89 0.86 -8.03
N TRP A 38 -7.90 0.87 -6.70
CA TRP A 38 -8.35 -0.29 -5.92
C TRP A 38 -9.79 -0.15 -5.45
N THR A 39 -10.52 -1.25 -5.55
CA THR A 39 -11.87 -1.34 -5.01
C THR A 39 -11.86 -1.19 -3.48
N PRO A 40 -12.97 -0.73 -2.86
CA PRO A 40 -13.08 -0.68 -1.40
C PRO A 40 -12.90 -2.04 -0.71
N ALA A 41 -13.19 -3.15 -1.42
CA ALA A 41 -12.97 -4.50 -0.89
C ALA A 41 -11.47 -4.84 -0.80
N MET A 42 -10.69 -4.52 -1.82
CA MET A 42 -9.24 -4.77 -1.84
C MET A 42 -8.52 -3.98 -0.74
N ARG A 43 -8.88 -2.70 -0.55
CA ARG A 43 -8.30 -1.86 0.52
C ARG A 43 -8.61 -2.41 1.90
N ARG A 44 -9.85 -2.86 2.14
CA ARG A 44 -10.24 -3.51 3.40
C ARG A 44 -9.48 -4.83 3.62
N GLN A 45 -9.33 -5.65 2.58
CA GLN A 45 -8.58 -6.90 2.67
C GLN A 45 -7.11 -6.65 3.02
N LEU A 46 -6.49 -5.63 2.43
CA LEU A 46 -5.12 -5.24 2.75
C LEU A 46 -5.01 -4.75 4.20
N ALA A 47 -5.92 -3.90 4.67
CA ALA A 47 -5.94 -3.42 6.05
C ALA A 47 -6.10 -4.57 7.06
N VAL A 48 -7.02 -5.50 6.82
CA VAL A 48 -7.19 -6.70 7.67
C VAL A 48 -5.92 -7.54 7.69
N TRP A 49 -5.22 -7.67 6.56
CA TRP A 49 -3.97 -8.39 6.50
C TRP A 49 -2.86 -7.69 7.30
N VAL A 50 -2.77 -6.35 7.23
CA VAL A 50 -1.82 -5.54 8.00
C VAL A 50 -2.01 -5.75 9.49
N GLU A 51 -3.25 -5.67 9.98
CA GLU A 51 -3.58 -5.90 11.39
C GLU A 51 -3.20 -7.32 11.85
N ALA A 52 -3.44 -8.33 10.99
CA ALA A 52 -3.14 -9.72 11.33
C ALA A 52 -1.64 -10.07 11.33
N HIS A 53 -0.82 -9.38 10.55
CA HIS A 53 0.62 -9.67 10.38
C HIS A 53 1.52 -8.53 10.86
N ALA A 54 0.98 -7.58 11.63
CA ALA A 54 1.67 -6.36 12.07
C ALA A 54 2.37 -5.57 10.93
N GLY A 55 1.83 -5.68 9.71
CA GLY A 55 2.41 -5.08 8.51
C GLY A 55 3.79 -5.64 8.10
N GLU A 56 4.13 -6.87 8.50
CA GLU A 56 5.34 -7.56 8.06
C GLU A 56 5.41 -7.59 6.52
N GLY A 57 6.58 -7.34 5.93
CA GLY A 57 6.76 -7.39 4.47
C GLY A 57 6.07 -6.28 3.67
N LEU A 58 5.40 -5.30 4.30
CA LEU A 58 4.89 -4.10 3.64
C LEU A 58 5.90 -2.96 3.67
N ASP A 59 6.00 -2.26 2.54
CA ASP A 59 6.77 -1.02 2.46
C ASP A 59 6.22 0.02 3.45
N PRO A 60 7.08 0.77 4.17
CA PRO A 60 6.65 1.81 5.10
C PRO A 60 5.65 2.79 4.49
N LYS A 61 5.84 3.18 3.22
CA LYS A 61 4.96 4.13 2.53
C LYS A 61 3.54 3.58 2.37
N VAL A 62 3.38 2.26 2.20
CA VAL A 62 2.06 1.62 2.14
C VAL A 62 1.39 1.63 3.50
N ARG A 63 2.14 1.32 4.56
CA ARG A 63 1.61 1.31 5.93
C ARG A 63 1.14 2.71 6.35
N GLU A 64 1.88 3.75 5.98
CA GLU A 64 1.49 5.14 6.24
C GLU A 64 0.33 5.61 5.34
N ALA A 65 0.14 5.00 4.18
CA ALA A 65 -0.90 5.36 3.22
C ALA A 65 -2.29 4.78 3.55
N LEU A 66 -2.35 3.66 4.28
CA LEU A 66 -3.58 2.99 4.72
C LEU A 66 -4.29 3.78 5.83
#